data_AF-A0AAC8YMU2-F1
#
_entry.id   AF-A0AAC8YMU2-F1
#
_cell.length_a   1.000
_cell.length_b   1.000
_cell.length_c   1.000
_cell.angle_alpha   90.00
_cell.angle_beta   90.00
_cell.angle_gamma   90.00
#
_symmetry.space_group_name_H-M   'P 1'
#
loop_
_entity.id
_entity.type
_entity.pdbx_description
1 polymer ?
#
loop_
_entity_poly.entity_id
_entity_poly.type
_entity_poly.pdbx_seq_one_letter_code
_entity_poly.pdbx_strand_id
1 'polypeptide(L)'
;MSVITPYLIRDDEEFQLALTRYHHFSGSSDAVAAAALRAMQPVFTAHNKRVTDLIEANNRYLQEARNWRIVEQLRAAEGHSVVIVNDNPDFNGQPGAFVECVGDWTGWDTQRFTGATIDEALGNAIVAFNKWSKTNV
;
A
#
# COMPACT_ATOMS: atom_id res chain seq x y z
N MET A 1 -0.50 -11.96 1.30
CA MET A 1 0.70 -11.43 0.61
C MET A 1 1.60 -10.85 1.68
N SER A 2 2.86 -11.29 1.79
CA SER A 2 3.74 -10.87 2.88
C SER A 2 4.24 -9.44 2.66
N VAL A 3 4.02 -8.56 3.64
CA VAL A 3 4.62 -7.22 3.65
C VAL A 3 6.11 -7.40 3.95
N ILE A 4 6.97 -7.07 2.99
CA ILE A 4 8.41 -7.05 3.22
C ILE A 4 8.71 -5.81 4.06
N THR A 5 8.95 -5.98 5.36
CA THR A 5 9.51 -4.93 6.21
C THR A 5 10.99 -5.18 6.44
N PRO A 6 11.89 -4.37 5.86
CA PRO A 6 13.28 -4.35 6.29
C PRO A 6 13.39 -3.57 7.61
N TYR A 7 14.15 -4.09 8.57
CA TYR A 7 14.71 -3.28 9.66
C TYR A 7 15.82 -2.39 9.06
N LEU A 8 15.43 -1.28 8.42
CA LEU A 8 16.34 -0.24 7.93
C LEU A 8 16.37 0.91 8.94
N ILE A 9 17.57 1.44 9.21
CA ILE A 9 17.75 2.70 9.96
C ILE A 9 17.13 3.82 9.14
N ARG A 10 16.04 4.41 9.62
CA ARG A 10 15.18 5.30 8.83
C ARG A 10 15.59 6.76 8.91
N ASP A 11 16.29 7.13 9.97
CA ASP A 11 16.65 8.50 10.27
C ASP A 11 17.96 8.64 11.06
N ASP A 12 18.38 9.89 11.24
CA ASP A 12 19.62 10.23 11.93
C ASP A 12 19.58 9.89 13.42
N GLU A 13 18.40 9.84 14.05
CA GLU A 13 18.25 9.52 15.47
C GLU A 13 18.49 8.03 15.70
N GLU A 14 17.91 7.16 14.87
CA GLU A 14 18.18 5.72 14.86
C GLU A 14 19.65 5.41 14.53
N PHE A 15 20.29 6.20 13.66
CA PHE A 15 21.72 6.04 13.37
C PHE A 15 22.61 6.44 14.56
N GLN A 16 22.31 7.55 15.25
CA GLN A 16 23.03 7.94 16.46
C GLN A 16 22.80 6.94 17.61
N LEU A 17 21.62 6.34 17.69
CA LEU A 17 21.29 5.28 18.64
C LEU A 17 22.07 3.98 18.35
N ALA A 18 22.25 3.65 17.06
CA ALA A 18 23.06 2.52 16.63
C ALA A 18 24.55 2.75 16.94
N LEU A 19 25.06 3.96 16.68
CA LEU A 19 26.42 4.37 17.04
C LEU A 19 26.67 4.29 18.55
N THR A 20 25.70 4.68 19.37
CA THR A 20 25.85 4.65 20.83
C THR A 20 25.99 3.22 21.39
N ARG A 21 25.43 2.22 20.72
CA ARG A 21 25.62 0.80 21.07
C ARG A 21 27.04 0.29 20.83
N TYR A 22 27.86 0.99 20.04
CA TYR A 22 29.24 0.64 19.75
C TYR A 22 30.28 1.32 20.67
N HIS A 23 29.86 2.07 21.70
CA HIS A 23 30.75 2.88 22.57
C HIS A 23 31.73 2.11 23.49
N HIS A 24 31.92 0.80 23.35
CA HIS A 24 32.83 0.01 24.19
C HIS A 24 34.27 -0.14 23.67
N PHE A 25 34.77 0.74 22.80
CA PHE A 25 36.09 0.56 22.14
C PHE A 25 37.02 1.77 22.33
N SER A 26 38.27 1.52 22.75
CA SER A 26 39.17 2.49 23.41
C SER A 26 40.56 2.69 22.72
N GLY A 27 40.68 2.46 21.41
CA GLY A 27 41.92 2.65 20.63
C GLY A 27 41.93 3.88 19.68
N SER A 28 43.11 4.34 19.25
CA SER A 28 43.27 5.48 18.30
C SER A 28 42.76 5.17 16.89
N SER A 29 42.74 3.89 16.50
CA SER A 29 42.05 3.37 15.30
C SER A 29 40.54 3.62 15.35
N ASP A 30 39.97 3.65 16.55
CA ASP A 30 38.53 3.63 16.76
C ASP A 30 37.95 5.04 16.64
N ALA A 31 38.73 6.06 17.00
CA ALA A 31 38.39 7.46 16.72
C ALA A 31 38.34 7.73 15.21
N VAL A 32 39.24 7.12 14.43
CA VAL A 32 39.24 7.21 12.96
C VAL A 32 38.06 6.43 12.37
N ALA A 33 37.76 5.24 12.91
CA ALA A 33 36.58 4.46 12.50
C ALA A 33 35.25 5.16 12.83
N ALA A 34 35.14 5.79 14.00
CA ALA A 34 33.97 6.57 14.39
C ALA A 34 33.80 7.83 13.53
N ALA A 35 34.89 8.51 13.18
CA ALA A 35 34.86 9.64 12.25
C ALA A 35 34.45 9.19 10.84
N ALA A 36 34.94 8.05 10.36
CA ALA A 36 34.55 7.47 9.08
C ALA A 36 33.06 7.08 9.06
N LEU A 37 32.55 6.44 10.13
CA LEU A 37 31.12 6.12 10.24
C LEU A 37 30.24 7.37 10.23
N ARG A 38 30.63 8.43 10.97
CA ARG A 38 29.93 9.72 10.96
C ARG A 38 29.97 10.38 9.58
N ALA A 39 31.09 10.29 8.87
CA ALA A 39 31.19 10.81 7.51
C ALA A 39 30.33 10.02 6.50
N MET A 40 30.12 8.72 6.75
CA MET A 40 29.25 7.87 5.93
C MET A 40 27.76 7.98 6.29
N GLN A 41 27.42 8.49 7.47
CA GLN A 41 26.04 8.68 7.92
C GLN A 41 25.11 9.33 6.88
N PRO A 42 25.41 10.50 6.28
CA PRO A 42 24.52 11.12 5.32
C PRO A 42 24.29 10.26 4.07
N VAL A 43 25.28 9.45 3.68
CA VAL A 43 25.16 8.52 2.55
C VAL A 43 24.19 7.39 2.89
N PHE A 44 24.29 6.81 4.10
CA PHE A 44 23.36 5.79 4.58
C PHE A 44 21.94 6.34 4.74
N THR A 45 21.78 7.52 5.34
CA THR A 45 20.46 8.16 5.51
C THR A 45 19.80 8.41 4.15
N ALA A 46 20.54 9.00 3.19
CA ALA A 46 20.02 9.23 1.84
C ALA A 46 19.70 7.93 1.09
N HIS A 47 20.53 6.90 1.24
CA HIS A 47 20.28 5.58 0.65
C HIS A 47 19.03 4.94 1.22
N ASN A 48 18.89 4.90 2.55
CA ASN A 48 17.75 4.28 3.22
C ASN A 48 16.45 5.01 2.90
N LYS A 49 16.47 6.36 2.87
CA LYS A 49 15.33 7.14 2.39
C LYS A 49 14.92 6.73 0.98
N ARG A 50 15.88 6.66 0.04
CA ARG A 50 15.61 6.26 -1.34
C ARG A 50 15.02 4.85 -1.42
N VAL A 51 15.53 3.91 -0.63
CA VAL A 51 15.00 2.55 -0.57
C VAL A 51 13.55 2.55 -0.07
N THR A 52 13.25 3.29 0.99
CA THR A 52 11.87 3.46 1.49
C THR A 52 10.94 4.03 0.44
N ASP A 53 11.33 5.14 -0.21
CA ASP A 53 10.53 5.79 -1.26
C ASP A 53 10.25 4.81 -2.43
N LEU A 54 11.23 3.99 -2.80
CA LEU A 54 11.07 2.96 -3.85
C LEU A 54 10.12 1.83 -3.43
N ILE A 55 10.19 1.38 -2.19
CA ILE A 55 9.28 0.36 -1.65
C ILE A 55 7.84 0.90 -1.63
N GLU A 56 7.65 2.13 -1.17
CA GLU A 56 6.33 2.78 -1.15
C GLU A 56 5.76 2.96 -2.56
N ALA A 57 6.59 3.38 -3.52
CA ALA A 57 6.19 3.47 -4.92
C ALA A 57 5.79 2.10 -5.49
N ASN A 58 6.59 1.05 -5.25
CA ASN A 58 6.29 -0.30 -5.72
C ASN A 58 4.97 -0.83 -5.12
N ASN A 59 4.76 -0.63 -3.82
CA ASN A 59 3.51 -1.04 -3.16
C ASN A 59 2.28 -0.36 -3.77
N ARG A 60 2.38 0.94 -4.12
CA ARG A 60 1.31 1.66 -4.84
C ARG A 60 1.02 1.04 -6.20
N TYR A 61 2.05 0.77 -7.01
CA TYR A 61 1.88 0.12 -8.31
C TYR A 61 1.23 -1.27 -8.20
N LEU A 62 1.61 -2.07 -7.20
CA LEU A 62 1.01 -3.38 -6.96
C LEU A 62 -0.46 -3.28 -6.55
N GLN A 63 -0.82 -2.27 -5.74
CA GLN A 63 -2.19 -2.01 -5.34
C GLN A 63 -3.04 -1.55 -6.53
N GLU A 64 -2.54 -0.61 -7.35
CA GLU A 64 -3.20 -0.14 -8.57
C GLU A 64 -3.44 -1.29 -9.56
N ALA A 65 -2.43 -2.11 -9.80
CA ALA A 65 -2.54 -3.28 -10.69
C ALA A 65 -3.57 -4.29 -10.16
N ARG A 66 -3.64 -4.49 -8.85
CA ARG A 66 -4.68 -5.34 -8.23
C ARG A 66 -6.07 -4.75 -8.46
N ASN A 67 -6.25 -3.46 -8.21
CA ASN A 67 -7.54 -2.78 -8.37
C ASN A 67 -8.02 -2.85 -9.82
N TRP A 68 -7.12 -2.66 -10.78
CA TRP A 68 -7.46 -2.80 -12.19
C TRP A 68 -7.90 -4.23 -12.55
N ARG A 69 -7.20 -5.25 -12.06
CA ARG A 69 -7.62 -6.66 -12.26
C ARG A 69 -8.99 -6.96 -11.66
N ILE A 70 -9.33 -6.36 -10.51
CA ILE A 70 -10.67 -6.50 -9.93
C ILE A 70 -11.72 -5.89 -10.87
N VAL A 71 -11.48 -4.69 -11.40
CA VAL A 71 -12.38 -4.07 -12.37
C VAL A 71 -12.56 -4.96 -13.60
N GLU A 72 -11.48 -5.52 -14.15
CA GLU A 72 -11.52 -6.47 -15.27
C GLU A 72 -12.37 -7.71 -14.97
N GLN A 73 -12.26 -8.27 -13.76
CA GLN A 73 -13.04 -9.44 -13.36
C GLN A 73 -14.53 -9.12 -13.22
N LEU A 74 -14.87 -8.00 -12.58
CA LEU A 74 -16.26 -7.58 -12.39
C LEU A 74 -16.97 -7.31 -13.72
N ARG A 75 -16.22 -6.85 -14.74
CA ARG A 75 -16.72 -6.56 -16.10
C ARG A 75 -16.48 -7.68 -17.12
N ALA A 76 -16.09 -8.88 -16.69
CA ALA A 76 -15.64 -9.94 -17.60
C ALA A 76 -16.76 -10.47 -18.50
N ALA A 77 -18.01 -10.47 -18.03
CA ALA A 77 -19.16 -10.88 -18.83
C ALA A 77 -19.78 -9.69 -19.58
N GLU A 78 -20.41 -9.99 -20.72
CA GLU A 78 -21.05 -8.99 -21.56
C GLU A 78 -22.14 -8.22 -20.80
N GLY A 79 -22.19 -6.90 -21.01
CA GLY A 79 -23.16 -6.02 -20.35
C GLY A 79 -22.84 -5.68 -18.89
N HIS A 80 -21.84 -6.32 -18.27
CA HIS A 80 -21.42 -5.97 -16.92
C HIS A 80 -20.70 -4.61 -16.92
N SER A 81 -20.97 -3.79 -15.91
CA SER A 81 -20.35 -2.48 -15.75
C SER A 81 -19.94 -2.21 -14.30
N VAL A 82 -18.90 -1.38 -14.17
CA VAL A 82 -18.39 -0.85 -12.90
C VAL A 82 -18.23 0.65 -13.09
N VAL A 83 -18.90 1.42 -12.25
CA VAL A 83 -18.76 2.87 -12.17
C VAL A 83 -17.92 3.19 -10.93
N ILE A 84 -16.78 3.83 -11.16
CA ILE A 84 -15.91 4.34 -10.10
C ILE A 84 -16.27 5.81 -9.91
N VAL A 85 -16.71 6.16 -8.69
CA VAL A 85 -17.05 7.53 -8.34
C VAL A 85 -15.91 8.13 -7.52
N ASN A 86 -15.73 9.45 -7.61
CA ASN A 86 -14.73 10.15 -6.82
C ASN A 86 -14.96 9.91 -5.33
N ASP A 87 -13.86 9.89 -4.57
CA ASP A 87 -13.95 9.89 -3.12
C ASP A 87 -14.77 11.11 -2.69
N ASN A 88 -15.60 10.97 -1.66
CA ASN A 88 -16.44 12.05 -1.16
C ASN A 88 -15.77 12.68 0.08
N PRO A 89 -14.95 13.73 -0.08
CA PRO A 89 -14.22 14.33 1.04
C PRO A 89 -15.10 15.20 1.97
N ASP A 90 -16.41 15.33 1.77
CA ASP A 90 -17.25 16.32 2.47
C ASP A 90 -18.33 15.74 3.44
N PHE A 91 -17.99 15.87 4.73
CA PHE A 91 -18.74 16.20 5.97
C PHE A 91 -20.04 15.53 6.45
N ASN A 92 -20.62 14.53 5.77
CA ASN A 92 -21.90 13.93 6.24
C ASN A 92 -21.78 12.53 6.85
N GLY A 93 -20.57 12.10 7.26
CA GLY A 93 -20.36 10.78 7.87
C GLY A 93 -20.62 9.60 6.92
N GLN A 94 -20.62 9.85 5.61
CA GLN A 94 -20.79 8.82 4.58
C GLN A 94 -19.44 8.17 4.21
N PRO A 95 -19.44 6.94 3.64
CA PRO A 95 -18.22 6.23 3.28
C PRO A 95 -17.34 7.03 2.32
N GLY A 96 -16.02 6.96 2.52
CA GLY A 96 -15.04 7.76 1.78
C GLY A 96 -15.00 7.46 0.29
N ALA A 97 -15.22 6.20 -0.10
CA ALA A 97 -15.25 5.75 -1.48
C ALA A 97 -16.42 4.79 -1.74
N PHE A 98 -16.93 4.78 -2.97
CA PHE A 98 -17.86 3.74 -3.42
C PHE A 98 -17.72 3.42 -4.91
N VAL A 99 -18.12 2.19 -5.26
CA VAL A 99 -18.28 1.75 -6.64
C VAL A 99 -19.72 1.27 -6.85
N GLU A 100 -20.22 1.46 -8.05
CA GLU A 100 -21.52 0.94 -8.46
C GLU A 100 -21.33 -0.12 -9.52
N CYS A 101 -21.93 -1.28 -9.31
CA CYS A 101 -21.83 -2.41 -10.23
C CYS A 101 -23.22 -2.75 -10.78
N VAL A 102 -23.26 -3.12 -12.06
CA VAL A 102 -24.43 -3.68 -12.73
C VAL A 102 -24.00 -4.92 -13.49
N GLY A 103 -24.71 -6.02 -13.32
CA GLY A 103 -24.53 -7.24 -14.10
C GLY A 103 -25.52 -8.31 -13.66
N ASP A 104 -25.43 -9.50 -14.24
CA ASP A 104 -26.33 -10.60 -13.90
C ASP A 104 -26.24 -10.98 -12.40
N TRP A 105 -25.03 -10.90 -11.84
CA TRP A 105 -24.76 -11.14 -10.42
C TRP A 105 -25.37 -10.10 -9.47
N THR A 106 -25.75 -8.93 -9.98
CA THR A 106 -26.51 -7.92 -9.23
C THR A 106 -28.00 -7.96 -9.54
N GLY A 107 -28.46 -8.93 -10.34
CA GLY A 107 -29.83 -9.01 -10.84
C GLY A 107 -30.14 -7.94 -11.88
N TRP A 108 -29.12 -7.42 -12.57
CA TRP A 108 -29.21 -6.26 -13.48
C TRP A 108 -29.62 -4.95 -12.82
N ASP A 109 -29.70 -4.91 -11.49
CA ASP A 109 -29.89 -3.69 -10.71
C ASP A 109 -28.55 -3.06 -10.34
N THR A 110 -28.55 -1.74 -10.14
CA THR A 110 -27.39 -1.01 -9.63
C THR A 110 -27.17 -1.35 -8.16
N GLN A 111 -26.05 -2.00 -7.85
CA GLN A 111 -25.62 -2.26 -6.48
C GLN A 111 -24.39 -1.42 -6.13
N ARG A 112 -24.48 -0.74 -4.99
CA ARG A 112 -23.40 0.12 -4.48
C ARG A 112 -22.59 -0.62 -3.42
N PHE A 113 -21.27 -0.60 -3.58
CA PHE A 113 -20.30 -1.13 -2.61
C PHE A 113 -19.45 0.00 -2.07
N THR A 114 -19.38 0.11 -0.75
CA THR A 114 -18.73 1.23 -0.04
C THR A 114 -17.47 0.77 0.68
N GLY A 115 -16.53 1.69 0.90
CA GLY A 115 -15.33 1.47 1.71
C GLY A 115 -14.74 2.78 2.21
N ALA A 116 -13.75 2.73 3.11
CA ALA A 116 -12.98 3.91 3.48
C ALA A 116 -12.04 4.36 2.34
N THR A 117 -11.67 3.42 1.46
CA THR A 117 -10.87 3.66 0.25
C THR A 117 -11.48 2.94 -0.95
N ILE A 118 -11.09 3.33 -2.16
CA ILE A 118 -11.51 2.64 -3.40
C ILE A 118 -11.12 1.15 -3.41
N ASP A 119 -9.99 0.82 -2.78
CA ASP A 119 -9.52 -0.55 -2.64
C ASP A 119 -10.47 -1.41 -1.80
N GLU A 120 -10.93 -0.86 -0.67
CA GLU A 120 -11.94 -1.53 0.16
C GLU A 120 -13.28 -1.67 -0.56
N ALA A 121 -13.72 -0.63 -1.28
CA ALA A 121 -14.96 -0.67 -2.05
C ALA A 121 -14.92 -1.75 -3.15
N LEU A 122 -13.83 -1.81 -3.93
CA LEU A 122 -13.59 -2.85 -4.93
C LEU A 122 -13.45 -4.24 -4.29
N GLY A 123 -12.79 -4.34 -3.15
CA GLY A 123 -12.67 -5.55 -2.33
C GLY A 123 -14.03 -6.11 -1.93
N ASN A 124 -14.94 -5.24 -1.47
CA ASN A 124 -16.30 -5.61 -1.11
C ASN A 124 -17.11 -6.09 -2.34
N ALA A 125 -16.97 -5.40 -3.47
CA ALA A 125 -17.62 -5.78 -4.73
C ALA A 125 -17.15 -7.17 -5.22
N ILE A 126 -15.84 -7.44 -5.22
CA ILE A 126 -15.31 -8.72 -5.71
C ILE A 126 -15.65 -9.89 -4.78
N VAL A 127 -15.80 -9.66 -3.47
CA VAL A 127 -16.30 -10.67 -2.53
C VAL A 127 -17.74 -11.05 -2.87
N ALA A 128 -18.61 -10.07 -3.13
CA ALA A 128 -20.00 -10.31 -3.53
C ALA A 128 -20.08 -11.07 -4.88
N PHE A 129 -19.32 -10.62 -5.88
CA PHE A 129 -19.23 -11.29 -7.18
C PHE A 129 -18.75 -12.75 -7.04
N ASN A 130 -17.68 -12.99 -6.27
CA ASN A 130 -17.14 -14.33 -6.07
C ASN A 130 -18.08 -15.26 -5.29
N LYS A 131 -18.92 -14.70 -4.40
CA LYS A 131 -19.96 -15.48 -3.73
C LYS A 131 -21.03 -15.92 -4.72
N TRP A 132 -21.47 -15.02 -5.60
CA TRP A 132 -22.44 -15.34 -6.64
C TRP A 132 -21.87 -16.34 -7.66
N SER A 133 -20.65 -16.14 -8.15
CA SER A 133 -20.05 -16.99 -9.18
C SER A 133 -19.86 -18.43 -8.71
N LYS A 134 -19.52 -18.66 -7.44
CA LYS A 134 -19.44 -20.02 -6.87
C LYS A 134 -20.78 -20.76 -6.82
N THR A 135 -21.90 -20.06 -6.91
CA THR A 135 -23.25 -20.65 -6.83
C THR A 135 -23.92 -20.75 -8.20
N ASN A 136 -23.45 -20.01 -9.20
CA ASN A 136 -24.11 -19.86 -10.51
C ASN A 136 -23.19 -20.21 -11.70
N VAL A 137 -22.06 -20.87 -11.43
CA VAL A 137 -21.14 -21.46 -12.42
C VAL A 137 -21.17 -22.97 -12.28
#